data_AF-A0A847JQS6-F1
#
_entry.id   AF-A0A847JQS6-F1
#
_cell.length_a   1.000
_cell.length_b   1.000
_cell.length_c   1.000
_cell.angle_alpha   90.00
_cell.angle_beta   90.00
_cell.angle_gamma   90.00
#
_symmetry.space_group_name_H-M   'P 1'
#
loop_
_entity.id
_entity.type
_entity.pdbx_description
1 polymer ?
#
loop_
_entity_poly.entity_id
_entity_poly.type
_entity_poly.pdbx_seq_one_letter_code
_entity_poly.pdbx_strand_id
1 'polypeptide(L)'
;MIYLSIGQLEKMLSVPASTLRFWEQEVPFLMPSRTKSGRRCYSLSEVVLIARLKHLALDRGLGLSYTQRILEYELLYQDQELRANIKQLREELFRLLLECDRWKVSFKGLLSVSALENSTKENSEKELLNGRSDKESDGFR
;
A
#
# COMPACT_ATOMS: atom_id res chain seq x y z
N MET A 1 12.06 -3.24 -11.88
CA MET A 1 11.86 -3.92 -10.58
C MET A 1 11.05 -3.02 -9.66
N ILE A 2 10.12 -3.58 -8.90
CA ILE A 2 9.30 -2.85 -7.94
C ILE A 2 10.10 -2.69 -6.65
N TYR A 3 10.22 -1.45 -6.18
CA TYR A 3 10.82 -1.12 -4.89
C TYR A 3 9.82 -0.34 -4.05
N LEU A 4 9.77 -0.64 -2.76
CA LEU A 4 8.94 0.08 -1.79
C LEU A 4 9.83 0.95 -0.91
N SER A 5 9.35 2.15 -0.59
CA SER A 5 9.91 2.96 0.49
C SER A 5 9.46 2.41 1.85
N ILE A 6 10.18 2.76 2.92
CA ILE A 6 9.82 2.34 4.29
C ILE A 6 8.39 2.74 4.68
N GLY A 7 7.92 3.91 4.24
CA GLY A 7 6.56 4.36 4.53
C GLY A 7 5.48 3.59 3.74
N GLN A 8 5.79 3.13 2.53
CA GLN A 8 4.88 2.23 1.81
C GLN A 8 4.85 0.84 2.47
N LEU A 9 6.01 0.35 2.89
CA LEU A 9 6.14 -0.93 3.59
C LEU A 9 5.40 -0.93 4.93
N GLU A 10 5.55 0.15 5.71
CA GLU A 10 4.84 0.37 6.98
C GLU A 10 3.32 0.28 6.80
N LYS A 11 2.77 1.00 5.81
CA LYS A 11 1.33 0.96 5.50
C LYS A 11 0.86 -0.44 5.08
N MET A 12 1.63 -1.09 4.22
CA MET A 12 1.26 -2.39 3.64
C MET A 12 1.30 -3.51 4.68
N LEU A 13 2.31 -3.54 5.54
CA LEU A 13 2.47 -4.61 6.55
C LEU A 13 1.88 -4.24 7.91
N SER A 14 1.44 -3.00 8.09
CA SER A 14 1.01 -2.45 9.39
C SER A 14 2.07 -2.64 10.48
N VAL A 15 3.34 -2.49 10.10
CA VAL A 15 4.50 -2.57 11.01
C VAL A 15 5.13 -1.18 11.09
N PRO A 16 5.27 -0.60 12.29
CA PRO A 16 5.86 0.73 12.43
C PRO A 16 7.25 0.83 11.80
N ALA A 17 7.54 1.97 11.19
CA ALA A 17 8.85 2.19 10.56
C ALA A 17 10.02 2.09 11.55
N SER A 18 9.80 2.35 12.84
CA SER A 18 10.79 2.11 13.91
C SER A 18 11.13 0.63 14.06
N THR A 19 10.12 -0.24 14.06
CA THR A 19 10.28 -1.70 14.13
C THR A 19 10.98 -2.23 12.89
N LEU A 20 10.62 -1.72 11.70
CA LEU A 20 11.30 -2.10 10.45
C LEU A 20 12.80 -1.75 10.50
N ARG A 21 13.15 -0.53 10.95
CA ARG A 21 14.55 -0.11 11.13
C ARG A 21 15.28 -0.97 12.15
N PHE A 22 14.63 -1.34 13.25
CA PHE A 22 15.20 -2.23 14.24
C PHE A 22 15.48 -3.61 13.64
N TRP A 23 14.54 -4.19 12.89
CA TRP A 23 14.75 -5.48 12.22
C TRP A 23 15.89 -5.46 11.20
N GLU A 24 16.10 -4.35 10.47
CA GLU A 24 17.27 -4.20 9.59
C GLU A 24 18.60 -4.30 10.33
N GLN A 25 18.65 -3.86 11.59
CA GLN A 25 19.88 -3.93 12.39
C GLN A 25 20.11 -5.34 12.93
N GLU A 26 19.03 -6.00 13.34
CA GLU A 26 19.12 -7.30 14.00
C GLU A 26 19.18 -8.48 13.03
N VAL A 27 18.59 -8.36 11.83
CA VAL A 27 18.43 -9.45 10.87
C VAL A 27 19.45 -9.28 9.73
N PRO A 28 20.58 -10.03 9.72
CA PRO A 28 21.72 -9.73 8.85
C PRO A 28 21.42 -9.83 7.35
N PHE A 29 20.48 -10.69 6.97
CA PHE A 29 20.09 -10.92 5.58
C PHE A 29 18.97 -9.97 5.10
N LEU A 30 18.58 -8.98 5.93
CA LEU A 30 17.67 -7.91 5.53
C LEU A 30 18.46 -6.64 5.20
N MET A 31 18.79 -6.44 3.93
CA MET A 31 19.75 -5.43 3.48
C MET A 31 19.14 -4.41 2.49
N PRO A 32 18.23 -3.53 2.94
CA PRO A 32 17.55 -2.61 2.05
C PRO A 32 18.53 -1.70 1.33
N SER A 33 18.34 -1.59 0.02
CA SER A 33 19.06 -0.64 -0.81
C SER A 33 18.74 0.80 -0.43
N ARG A 34 19.60 1.74 -0.83
CA ARG A 34 19.38 3.18 -0.63
C ARG A 34 19.29 3.90 -1.97
N THR A 35 18.38 4.87 -2.07
CA THR A 35 18.32 5.80 -3.20
C THR A 35 19.54 6.74 -3.18
N LYS A 36 19.75 7.47 -4.29
CA LYS A 36 20.76 8.56 -4.34
C LYS A 36 20.58 9.62 -3.25
N SER A 37 19.34 9.85 -2.80
CA SER A 37 19.00 10.75 -1.69
C SER A 37 19.09 10.12 -0.30
N GLY A 38 19.49 8.84 -0.19
CA GLY A 38 19.66 8.13 1.07
C GLY A 38 18.39 7.50 1.65
N ARG A 39 17.27 7.46 0.91
CA ARG A 39 16.03 6.82 1.36
C ARG A 39 16.13 5.29 1.19
N ARG A 40 15.61 4.54 2.17
CA ARG A 40 15.55 3.07 2.13
C ARG A 40 14.55 2.59 1.08
N CYS A 41 14.96 1.60 0.30
CA CYS A 41 14.19 0.93 -0.73
C CYS A 41 14.28 -0.59 -0.57
N TYR A 42 13.11 -1.22 -0.42
CA TYR A 42 12.97 -2.66 -0.25
C TYR A 42 12.49 -3.27 -1.57
N SER A 43 13.21 -4.27 -2.04
CA SER A 43 12.81 -5.16 -3.12
C SER A 43 11.61 -6.02 -2.70
N LEU A 44 10.91 -6.61 -3.68
CA LEU A 44 9.85 -7.58 -3.39
C LEU A 44 10.35 -8.78 -2.57
N SER A 45 11.57 -9.25 -2.81
CA SER A 45 12.16 -10.35 -2.02
C SER A 45 12.30 -9.98 -0.55
N GLU A 46 12.75 -8.75 -0.25
CA GLU A 46 12.87 -8.26 1.13
C GLU A 46 11.50 -8.06 1.76
N VAL A 47 10.52 -7.60 1.00
CA VAL A 47 9.13 -7.45 1.46
C VAL A 47 8.56 -8.80 1.89
N VAL A 48 8.73 -9.83 1.06
CA VAL A 48 8.29 -11.21 1.36
C VAL A 48 8.96 -11.72 2.63
N LEU A 49 10.26 -11.46 2.79
CA LEU A 49 11.02 -11.84 3.97
C LEU A 49 10.51 -11.13 5.23
N ILE A 50 10.29 -9.82 5.17
CA ILE A 50 9.76 -9.02 6.29
C ILE A 50 8.35 -9.48 6.64
N ALA A 51 7.51 -9.82 5.65
CA ALA A 51 6.19 -10.37 5.91
C ALA A 51 6.26 -11.72 6.66
N ARG A 52 7.22 -12.59 6.31
CA ARG A 52 7.47 -13.85 7.03
C ARG A 52 7.98 -13.59 8.45
N LEU A 53 8.92 -12.66 8.61
CA LEU A 53 9.44 -12.21 9.91
C LEU A 53 8.32 -11.67 10.80
N LYS A 54 7.46 -10.79 10.27
CA LYS A 54 6.27 -10.28 10.98
C LYS A 54 5.39 -11.41 11.47
N HIS A 55 5.09 -12.38 10.62
CA HIS A 55 4.24 -13.50 11.00
C HIS A 55 4.83 -14.29 12.18
N LEU A 56 6.12 -14.59 12.13
CA LEU A 56 6.79 -15.35 13.17
C LEU A 56 6.96 -14.54 14.46
N ALA A 57 7.42 -13.30 14.38
CA ALA A 57 7.71 -12.49 15.55
C ALA A 57 6.45 -11.93 16.22
N LEU A 58 5.50 -11.42 15.43
CA LEU A 58 4.32 -10.70 15.95
C LEU A 58 3.09 -11.61 16.02
N ASP A 59 2.76 -12.32 14.94
CA ASP A 59 1.53 -13.12 14.91
C ASP A 59 1.68 -14.43 15.71
N ARG A 60 2.88 -15.02 15.73
CA ARG A 60 3.19 -16.25 16.50
C ARG A 60 3.86 -15.97 17.86
N GLY A 61 4.22 -14.71 18.14
CA GLY A 61 4.85 -14.31 19.39
C GLY A 61 6.23 -14.91 19.63
N LEU A 62 6.95 -15.31 18.57
CA LEU A 62 8.29 -15.88 18.71
C LEU A 62 9.33 -14.78 18.97
N GLY A 63 10.30 -15.07 19.83
CA GLY A 63 11.44 -14.17 20.03
C GLY A 63 12.21 -13.94 18.73
N LEU A 64 12.79 -12.75 18.57
CA LEU A 64 13.45 -12.35 17.31
C LEU A 64 14.62 -13.28 16.95
N SER A 65 15.46 -13.66 17.92
CA SER A 65 16.57 -14.61 17.70
C SER A 65 16.08 -15.99 17.23
N TYR A 66 14.99 -16.50 17.83
CA TYR A 66 14.41 -17.78 17.40
C TYR A 66 13.80 -17.68 16.00
N THR A 67 13.12 -16.56 15.72
CA THR A 67 12.57 -16.26 14.40
C THR A 67 13.65 -16.21 13.32
N GLN A 68 14.79 -15.55 13.59
CA GLN A 68 15.94 -15.52 12.67
C GLN A 68 16.45 -16.92 12.35
N ARG A 69 16.60 -17.78 13.36
CA ARG A 69 17.03 -19.17 13.15
C ARG A 69 16.06 -19.95 12.25
N ILE A 70 14.75 -19.73 12.40
CA ILE A 70 13.75 -20.33 11.50
C ILE A 70 13.94 -19.83 10.07
N LEU A 71 14.09 -18.52 9.89
CA LEU A 71 14.29 -17.91 8.57
C LEU A 71 15.57 -18.41 7.91
N GLU A 72 16.68 -18.49 8.64
CA GLU A 72 17.93 -19.06 8.14
C GLU A 72 17.76 -20.53 7.75
N TYR A 73 17.02 -21.30 8.57
CA TYR A 73 16.74 -22.69 8.25
C TYR A 73 15.92 -22.84 6.97
N GLU A 74 14.86 -22.02 6.83
CA GLU A 74 14.06 -21.93 5.61
C GLU A 74 14.92 -21.54 4.40
N LEU A 75 15.90 -20.64 4.56
CA LEU A 75 16.78 -20.19 3.48
C LEU A 75 17.85 -21.22 3.11
N LEU A 76 18.35 -22.02 4.05
CA LEU A 76 19.52 -22.91 3.84
C LEU A 76 19.15 -24.37 3.61
N TYR A 77 18.18 -24.94 4.32
CA TYR A 77 17.98 -26.41 4.38
C TYR A 77 16.72 -26.96 3.71
N GLN A 78 15.78 -26.13 3.22
CA GLN A 78 14.66 -26.64 2.43
C GLN A 78 15.09 -27.06 1.01
N ASP A 79 14.23 -27.80 0.32
CA ASP A 79 14.45 -28.14 -1.09
C ASP A 79 14.60 -26.88 -1.95
N GLN A 80 15.63 -26.82 -2.81
CA GLN A 80 15.97 -25.60 -3.55
C GLN A 80 14.91 -25.23 -4.58
N GLU A 81 14.33 -26.20 -5.27
CA GLU A 81 13.32 -25.97 -6.30
C GLU A 81 12.01 -25.52 -5.65
N LEU A 82 11.57 -26.22 -4.59
CA LEU A 82 10.38 -25.85 -3.84
C LEU A 82 10.50 -24.45 -3.25
N ARG A 83 11.66 -24.09 -2.68
CA ARG A 83 11.92 -22.74 -2.17
C ARG A 83 11.82 -21.68 -3.26
N ALA A 84 12.43 -21.92 -4.42
CA ALA A 84 12.40 -20.98 -5.53
C ALA A 84 10.97 -20.75 -6.01
N ASN A 85 10.19 -21.83 -6.15
CA ASN A 85 8.78 -21.78 -6.54
C ASN A 85 7.93 -21.00 -5.53
N ILE A 86 8.07 -21.31 -4.23
CA ILE A 86 7.35 -20.60 -3.16
C ILE A 86 7.72 -19.11 -3.13
N LYS A 87 9.02 -18.79 -3.27
CA LYS A 87 9.49 -17.40 -3.32
C LYS A 87 8.88 -16.65 -4.50
N GLN A 88 8.93 -17.22 -5.71
CA GLN A 88 8.35 -16.62 -6.90
C GLN A 88 6.84 -16.39 -6.76
N LEU A 89 6.09 -17.38 -6.28
CA LEU A 89 4.65 -17.26 -6.03
C LEU A 89 4.32 -16.13 -5.05
N ARG A 90 5.08 -16.03 -3.95
CA ARG A 90 4.89 -14.94 -2.97
C ARG A 90 5.17 -13.58 -3.60
N GLU A 91 6.27 -13.44 -4.34
CA GLU A 91 6.59 -12.17 -5.02
C GLU A 91 5.51 -11.77 -6.03
N GLU A 92 4.95 -12.72 -6.77
CA GLU A 92 3.85 -12.48 -7.71
C GLU A 92 2.57 -12.04 -7.00
N LEU A 93 2.20 -12.71 -5.91
CA LEU A 93 1.05 -12.31 -5.10
C LEU A 93 1.20 -10.89 -4.55
N PHE A 94 2.39 -10.53 -4.06
CA PHE A 94 2.66 -9.16 -3.60
C PHE A 94 2.60 -8.15 -4.74
N ARG A 95 3.11 -8.49 -5.93
CA ARG A 95 2.99 -7.64 -7.13
C ARG A 95 1.52 -7.36 -7.45
N LEU A 96 0.70 -8.39 -7.55
CA LEU A 96 -0.73 -8.26 -7.82
C LEU A 96 -1.46 -7.46 -6.74
N LEU A 97 -1.13 -7.68 -5.46
CA LEU A 97 -1.70 -6.91 -4.36
C LEU A 97 -1.39 -5.41 -4.49
N LEU A 98 -0.13 -5.06 -4.82
CA LEU A 98 0.29 -3.68 -5.03
C LEU A 98 -0.37 -3.04 -6.24
N GLU A 99 -0.60 -3.81 -7.31
CA GLU A 99 -1.37 -3.35 -8.47
C GLU A 99 -2.82 -3.08 -8.08
N CYS A 100 -3.48 -4.01 -7.40
CA CYS A 100 -4.84 -3.83 -6.90
C CYS A 100 -4.98 -2.57 -6.03
N ASP A 101 -4.04 -2.32 -5.12
CA ASP A 101 -4.08 -1.12 -4.28
C ASP A 101 -3.89 0.18 -5.07
N ARG A 102 -3.04 0.16 -6.10
CA ARG A 102 -2.89 1.28 -7.04
C ARG A 102 -4.21 1.57 -7.76
N TRP A 103 -4.87 0.52 -8.26
CA TRP A 103 -6.15 0.64 -8.94
C TRP A 103 -7.26 1.16 -8.03
N LYS A 104 -7.31 0.73 -6.76
CA LYS A 104 -8.27 1.27 -5.78
C LYS A 104 -8.12 2.78 -5.61
N VAL A 105 -6.88 3.30 -5.54
CA VAL A 105 -6.63 4.74 -5.42
C VAL A 105 -7.11 5.49 -6.67
N SER A 106 -6.74 5.01 -7.87
CA SER A 106 -7.16 5.61 -9.14
C SER A 106 -8.68 5.61 -9.29
N PHE A 107 -9.34 4.51 -8.92
CA PHE A 107 -10.79 4.39 -9.00
C PHE A 107 -11.53 5.29 -8.00
N LYS A 108 -10.99 5.46 -6.78
CA LYS A 108 -11.52 6.43 -5.81
C LYS A 108 -11.43 7.87 -6.33
N GLY A 109 -10.34 8.20 -7.04
CA GLY A 109 -10.19 9.47 -7.74
C GLY A 109 -11.27 9.67 -8.81
N LEU A 110 -11.51 8.66 -9.65
CA LEU A 110 -12.57 8.68 -10.67
C LEU A 110 -13.97 8.88 -10.09
N LEU A 111 -14.30 8.18 -9.00
CA LEU A 111 -15.60 8.36 -8.33
C LEU A 111 -15.77 9.77 -7.75
N SER A 112 -14.71 10.36 -7.19
CA SER A 112 -14.77 11.75 -6.69
C SER A 112 -14.95 12.79 -7.79
N VAL A 113 -14.41 12.55 -8.99
CA VAL A 113 -14.60 13.44 -10.16
C VAL A 113 -16.06 13.38 -10.65
N SER A 114 -16.64 12.18 -10.77
CA SER A 114 -18.05 12.04 -11.18
C SER A 114 -19.04 12.67 -10.19
N ALA A 115 -18.72 12.67 -8.89
CA ALA A 115 -19.56 13.31 -7.87
C ALA A 115 -19.53 14.85 -7.94
N LEU A 116 -18.40 15.45 -8.36
CA LEU A 116 -18.25 16.90 -8.57
C LEU A 116 -18.91 17.36 -9.88
N GLU A 117 -18.91 16.53 -10.93
CA GLU A 117 -19.61 16.81 -12.18
C GLU A 117 -21.14 16.77 -12.02
N ASN A 118 -21.65 15.94 -11.11
CA ASN A 118 -23.09 15.88 -10.83
C ASN A 118 -23.57 17.08 -9.98
N SER A 119 -22.77 17.57 -9.03
CA SER A 119 -23.13 18.76 -8.23
C SER A 119 -23.03 20.06 -9.02
N THR A 120 -22.15 20.15 -10.01
CA THR A 120 -22.05 21.31 -10.91
C THR A 120 -23.22 21.37 -11.91
N LYS A 121 -23.75 20.23 -12.36
CA LYS A 121 -24.99 20.18 -13.16
C LYS A 121 -26.23 20.58 -12.36
N GLU A 122 -26.38 20.14 -11.12
CA GLU A 122 -27.51 20.54 -10.28
C GLU A 122 -27.50 22.04 -9.91
N ASN A 123 -26.33 22.65 -9.73
CA ASN A 123 -26.24 24.09 -9.46
C ASN A 123 -26.53 24.96 -10.70
N SER A 124 -26.12 24.51 -11.89
CA SER A 124 -26.41 25.22 -13.15
C SER A 124 -27.88 25.13 -13.56
N GLU A 125 -28.57 24.02 -13.25
CA GLU A 125 -30.02 23.91 -13.44
C GLU A 125 -30.83 24.78 -12.45
N LYS A 126 -30.36 24.91 -11.21
CA LYS A 126 -31.00 25.77 -10.19
C LYS A 126 -30.86 27.27 -10.49
N GLU A 127 -29.74 27.71 -11.07
CA GLU A 127 -29.57 29.10 -11.51
C GLU A 127 -30.45 29.46 -12.72
N LEU A 128 -30.69 28.51 -13.64
CA LEU A 128 -31.62 28.71 -14.77
C LEU A 128 -33.10 28.81 -14.33
N LEU A 129 -33.46 28.18 -13.21
CA LEU A 129 -34.83 28.21 -12.66
C LEU A 129 -35.11 29.46 -11.80
N ASN A 130 -34.10 30.04 -11.15
CA ASN A 130 -34.24 31.26 -10.34
C ASN A 130 -34.26 32.57 -11.16
N GLY A 131 -33.98 32.53 -12.47
CA GLY A 131 -33.99 33.71 -13.35
C GLY A 131 -35.35 34.04 -13.99
N ARG A 132 -36.45 33.35 -13.63
CA ARG A 132 -37.75 33.48 -14.32
C ARG A 132 -38.91 34.06 -13.49
N SER A 133 -38.66 34.52 -12.27
CA SER A 133 -39.70 35.13 -11.41
C SER A 133 -39.48 36.64 -11.25
N ASP A 134 -39.73 37.42 -12.30
CA ASP A 134 -39.86 38.89 -12.19
C ASP A 134 -40.77 39.41 -13.31
N LYS A 135 -42.03 38.96 -13.34
CA LYS A 135 -43.15 39.71 -13.93
C LYS A 135 -44.44 39.25 -13.29
N GLU A 136 -44.93 40.03 -12.33
CA GLU A 136 -46.35 40.34 -12.10
C GLU A 136 -46.53 40.88 -10.68
N SER A 137 -46.69 42.21 -10.56
CA SER A 137 -47.81 42.83 -9.85
C SER A 137 -47.57 44.33 -9.68
N ASP A 138 -48.27 45.12 -10.48
CA ASP A 138 -48.96 46.35 -10.07
C ASP A 138 -49.78 46.78 -11.28
N GLY A 139 -51.11 46.81 -11.25
CA GLY A 139 -51.97 47.25 -10.16
C GLY A 139 -52.72 48.46 -10.68
N PHE A 140 -53.87 48.19 -11.30
CA PHE A 140 -54.82 49.17 -11.84
C PHE A 140 -55.06 50.35 -10.87
N ARG A 141 -55.08 51.57 -11.43
CA ARG A 141 -55.91 52.68 -10.95
C ARG A 141 -56.48 53.44 -12.13
#